data_AF-A0A2N6IKL0-F1
#
_entry.id   AF-A0A2N6IKL0-F1
#
_cell.length_a   1.000
_cell.length_b   1.000
_cell.length_c   1.000
_cell.angle_alpha   90.00
_cell.angle_beta   90.00
_cell.angle_gamma   90.00
#
_symmetry.space_group_name_H-M   'P 1'
#
loop_
_entity.id
_entity.type
_entity.pdbx_description
1 polymer ?
#
loop_
_entity_poly.entity_id
_entity_poly.type
_entity_poly.pdbx_seq_one_letter_code
_entity_poly.pdbx_strand_id
1 'polypeptide(L)'
;MRRASVAAILFLGASAAQASVAFHVTVTTERVNKPGVKTSLPARDAQDSDVVLGPHYLSVRDGKSLSVLDFATRRRHVIDMAASTYDTYSLFDVAGLRRIEIGNRKGMAGALQAGGLQAHLTPRVYDEQSLSVPAARRRNALQPQVLDGAVLWSLDEQPLLRLGIAGSPASGADAAAFAQYLRYTWGGHPLVLKMLADGKRIPAEFTLHYQEVGGKVMRHFRISAMTVDAPATYTLAAYRPRPLTADARTLERVLAQAALLPPLGQQAHPALRAEAERLFAAEQPFDAFLGMLEDHFSTGALVDKLTPQQQLAMQECEPIHDLTRGLLAKDKEGIQAALATVQGLRQQHGLEQPVLTLFEGNLRAKLGQWPEATALYLQVLQAKPQMAAVYQDLGDALLAQFDAANAWRSWDAGRAMAPSLRQFRKVNTLERDLLSDYPAFFADGAPVQPKVQPSTSRPASSTKTEGSTNLP
;
A
#
# COMPACT_ATOMS: atom_id res chain seq x y z
N MET A 1 6.87 -49.60 34.70
CA MET A 1 6.44 -49.60 33.28
C MET A 1 4.93 -49.40 33.26
N ARG A 2 4.53 -48.14 33.49
CA ARG A 2 3.94 -47.17 32.56
C ARG A 2 2.47 -47.48 32.23
N ARG A 3 1.63 -46.86 33.06
CA ARG A 3 0.18 -46.85 33.09
C ARG A 3 -0.39 -46.07 31.91
N ALA A 4 -1.51 -46.58 31.41
CA ALA A 4 -2.46 -45.83 30.60
C ALA A 4 -3.11 -44.72 31.43
N SER A 5 -3.22 -43.53 30.83
CA SER A 5 -4.18 -42.49 31.23
C SER A 5 -4.75 -41.88 29.96
N VAL A 6 -5.96 -42.31 29.62
CA VAL A 6 -6.87 -41.65 28.69
C VAL A 6 -7.54 -40.52 29.46
N ALA A 7 -7.36 -39.28 29.01
CA ALA A 7 -8.17 -38.15 29.44
C ALA A 7 -8.95 -37.65 28.22
N ALA A 8 -10.20 -38.09 28.14
CA ALA A 8 -11.21 -37.52 27.26
C ALA A 8 -11.65 -36.17 27.85
N ILE A 9 -11.43 -35.08 27.12
CA ILE A 9 -12.09 -33.81 27.38
C ILE A 9 -13.17 -33.63 26.31
N LEU A 10 -14.41 -33.90 26.71
CA LEU A 10 -15.61 -33.53 25.99
C LEU A 10 -15.78 -32.01 26.07
N PHE A 11 -15.42 -31.30 24.99
CA PHE A 11 -15.96 -29.96 24.74
C PHE A 11 -17.25 -30.10 23.93
N LEU A 12 -18.37 -30.22 24.64
CA LEU A 12 -19.70 -29.95 24.08
C LEU A 12 -19.86 -28.44 23.97
N GLY A 13 -19.57 -27.93 22.77
CA GLY A 13 -19.65 -26.53 22.42
C GLY A 13 -19.00 -26.22 21.07
N ALA A 14 -19.00 -27.17 20.14
CA ALA A 14 -18.55 -26.93 18.78
C ALA A 14 -19.62 -26.10 18.05
N SER A 15 -19.49 -24.78 18.11
CA SER A 15 -19.73 -24.01 16.90
C SER A 15 -18.85 -24.67 15.84
N ALA A 16 -19.44 -25.11 14.72
CA ALA A 16 -18.69 -25.76 13.66
C ALA A 16 -17.60 -24.80 13.16
N ALA A 17 -16.40 -24.94 13.71
CA ALA A 17 -15.23 -24.22 13.23
C ALA A 17 -15.06 -24.65 11.77
N GLN A 18 -15.19 -23.72 10.84
CA GLN A 18 -14.90 -23.98 9.44
C GLN A 18 -13.47 -24.51 9.35
N ALA A 19 -13.34 -25.77 8.95
CA ALA A 19 -12.06 -26.45 8.85
C ALA A 19 -11.20 -25.76 7.77
N SER A 20 -9.91 -25.57 8.04
CA SER A 20 -8.99 -25.04 7.03
C SER A 20 -8.51 -26.17 6.12
N VAL A 21 -8.16 -25.81 4.89
CA VAL A 21 -7.60 -26.78 3.95
C VAL A 21 -6.14 -26.47 3.66
N ALA A 22 -5.30 -27.50 3.68
CA ALA A 22 -3.92 -27.40 3.23
C ALA A 22 -3.65 -28.28 2.01
N PHE A 23 -2.69 -27.86 1.20
CA PHE A 23 -2.16 -28.62 0.08
C PHE A 23 -0.73 -28.18 -0.23
N HIS A 24 0.00 -29.07 -0.90
CA HIS A 24 1.28 -28.78 -1.51
C HIS A 24 1.08 -28.39 -2.97
N VAL A 25 1.86 -27.44 -3.45
CA VAL A 25 1.83 -27.00 -4.85
C VAL A 25 3.23 -26.88 -5.40
N THR A 26 3.45 -27.50 -6.56
CA THR A 26 4.64 -27.32 -7.37
C THR A 26 4.27 -26.46 -8.57
N VAL A 27 5.00 -25.37 -8.78
CA VAL A 27 4.85 -24.49 -9.94
C VAL A 27 6.11 -24.55 -10.77
N THR A 28 6.03 -25.11 -11.97
CA THR A 28 7.10 -25.03 -12.97
C THR A 28 6.84 -23.83 -13.87
N THR A 29 7.77 -22.88 -13.90
CA THR A 29 7.71 -21.76 -14.83
C THR A 29 8.59 -22.04 -16.04
N GLU A 30 8.05 -21.82 -17.24
CA GLU A 30 8.75 -21.92 -18.52
C GLU A 30 8.72 -20.56 -19.22
N ARG A 31 9.88 -20.11 -19.70
CA ARG A 31 10.06 -18.81 -20.35
C ARG A 31 10.56 -18.96 -21.77
N VAL A 32 9.88 -18.31 -22.71
CA VAL A 32 10.30 -18.19 -24.10
C VAL A 32 10.56 -16.72 -24.40
N ASN A 33 11.84 -16.35 -24.39
CA ASN A 33 12.27 -14.97 -24.59
C ASN A 33 12.12 -14.55 -26.06
N LYS A 34 11.80 -13.27 -26.27
CA LYS A 34 11.89 -12.66 -27.60
C LYS A 34 13.36 -12.62 -28.06
N PRO A 35 13.63 -12.73 -29.38
CA PRO A 35 14.99 -12.55 -29.90
C PRO A 35 15.63 -11.24 -29.41
N GLY A 36 16.90 -11.32 -29.00
CA GLY A 36 17.67 -10.16 -28.52
C GLY A 36 17.46 -9.76 -27.06
N VAL A 37 16.51 -10.38 -26.33
CA VAL A 37 16.33 -10.14 -24.89
C VAL A 37 17.40 -10.90 -24.11
N LYS A 38 18.27 -10.17 -23.40
CA LYS A 38 19.21 -10.75 -22.42
C LYS A 38 18.51 -10.79 -21.06
N THR A 39 18.48 -11.96 -20.42
CA THR A 39 17.94 -12.14 -19.07
C THR A 39 18.83 -13.09 -18.27
N SER A 40 18.94 -12.83 -16.96
CA SER A 40 19.58 -13.75 -16.01
C SER A 40 18.62 -14.82 -15.49
N LEU A 41 17.32 -14.71 -15.80
CA LEU A 41 16.32 -15.69 -15.37
C LEU A 41 16.45 -16.98 -16.18
N PRO A 42 16.36 -18.16 -15.53
CA PRO A 42 16.43 -19.43 -16.22
C PRO A 42 15.23 -19.62 -17.16
N ALA A 43 15.45 -20.37 -18.24
CA ALA A 43 14.39 -20.75 -19.17
C ALA A 43 13.31 -21.62 -18.50
N ARG A 44 13.72 -22.38 -17.47
CA ARG A 44 12.83 -23.20 -16.65
C ARG A 44 13.27 -23.20 -15.20
N ASP A 45 12.33 -23.02 -14.29
CA ASP A 45 12.49 -23.08 -12.84
C ASP A 45 11.26 -23.73 -12.20
N ALA A 46 11.45 -24.30 -11.01
CA ALA A 46 10.37 -24.89 -10.22
C ALA A 46 10.38 -24.28 -8.81
N GLN A 47 9.19 -24.04 -8.28
CA GLN A 47 8.96 -23.56 -6.92
C GLN A 47 7.96 -24.48 -6.25
N ASP A 48 8.30 -24.96 -5.06
CA ASP A 48 7.45 -25.80 -4.23
C ASP A 48 6.94 -24.97 -3.05
N SER A 49 5.67 -25.12 -2.69
CA SER A 49 5.09 -24.37 -1.58
C SER A 49 4.02 -25.19 -0.85
N ASP A 50 3.94 -24.99 0.46
CA ASP A 50 2.80 -25.44 1.25
C ASP A 50 1.82 -24.28 1.42
N VAL A 51 0.55 -24.52 1.14
CA VAL A 51 -0.50 -23.51 1.22
C VAL A 51 -1.52 -23.93 2.26
N VAL A 52 -1.95 -22.99 3.08
CA VAL A 52 -3.11 -23.15 3.98
C VAL A 52 -4.15 -22.10 3.62
N LEU A 53 -5.37 -22.56 3.36
CA LEU A 53 -6.57 -21.75 3.16
C LEU A 53 -7.40 -21.79 4.44
N GLY A 54 -7.32 -20.73 5.23
CA GLY A 54 -8.12 -20.57 6.43
C GLY A 54 -9.34 -19.66 6.22
N PRO A 55 -10.29 -19.64 7.18
CA PRO A 55 -11.51 -18.84 7.06
C PRO A 55 -11.27 -17.34 6.88
N HIS A 56 -10.24 -16.81 7.55
CA HIS A 56 -9.92 -15.38 7.55
C HIS A 56 -8.44 -15.09 7.22
N TYR A 57 -7.70 -16.11 6.82
CA TYR A 57 -6.31 -15.95 6.47
C TYR A 57 -5.89 -16.93 5.39
N LEU A 58 -4.78 -16.61 4.73
CA LEU A 58 -4.10 -17.52 3.83
C LEU A 58 -2.63 -17.54 4.21
N SER A 59 -1.98 -18.70 4.14
CA SER A 59 -0.53 -18.78 4.30
C SER A 59 0.14 -19.56 3.17
N VAL A 60 1.34 -19.12 2.81
CA VAL A 60 2.21 -19.76 1.81
C VAL A 60 3.58 -19.89 2.41
N ARG A 61 4.02 -21.13 2.61
CA ARG A 61 5.39 -21.45 3.02
C ARG A 61 6.18 -21.87 1.78
N ASP A 62 7.28 -21.16 1.54
CA ASP A 62 8.25 -21.48 0.50
C ASP A 62 9.65 -21.51 1.13
N GLY A 63 10.22 -22.70 1.23
CA GLY A 63 11.47 -22.95 1.94
C GLY A 63 11.44 -22.43 3.38
N LYS A 64 12.21 -21.36 3.65
CA LYS A 64 12.34 -20.72 4.97
C LYS A 64 11.47 -19.48 5.15
N SER A 65 10.72 -19.08 4.11
CA SER A 65 9.82 -17.94 4.16
C SER A 65 8.38 -18.41 4.35
N LEU A 66 7.64 -17.74 5.21
CA LEU A 66 6.21 -17.92 5.38
C LEU A 66 5.52 -16.57 5.17
N SER A 67 4.71 -16.47 4.13
CA SER A 67 3.84 -15.33 3.90
C SER A 67 2.46 -15.64 4.48
N VAL A 68 1.90 -14.72 5.27
CA VAL A 68 0.54 -14.81 5.80
C VAL A 68 -0.25 -13.59 5.36
N LEU A 69 -1.40 -13.80 4.73
CA LEU A 69 -2.39 -12.77 4.45
C LEU A 69 -3.49 -12.88 5.50
N ASP A 70 -3.63 -11.87 6.36
CA ASP A 70 -4.71 -11.76 7.34
C ASP A 70 -5.77 -10.80 6.82
N PHE A 71 -6.89 -11.36 6.37
CA PHE A 71 -7.99 -10.60 5.80
C PHE A 71 -8.84 -9.90 6.88
N ALA A 72 -8.82 -10.39 8.12
CA ALA A 72 -9.56 -9.78 9.23
C ALA A 72 -8.90 -8.45 9.67
N THR A 73 -7.58 -8.42 9.79
CA THR A 73 -6.83 -7.20 10.15
C THR A 73 -6.35 -6.41 8.94
N ARG A 74 -6.54 -6.95 7.73
CA ARG A 74 -6.05 -6.41 6.47
C ARG A 74 -4.54 -6.20 6.46
N ARG A 75 -3.82 -7.17 7.01
CA ARG A 75 -2.36 -7.19 7.07
C ARG A 75 -1.78 -8.35 6.27
N ARG A 76 -0.57 -8.16 5.76
CA ARG A 76 0.28 -9.27 5.33
C ARG A 76 1.54 -9.31 6.17
N HIS A 77 1.92 -10.51 6.58
CA HIS A 77 3.14 -10.78 7.31
C HIS A 77 4.10 -11.56 6.42
N VAL A 78 5.35 -11.13 6.38
CA VAL A 78 6.45 -11.89 5.76
C VAL A 78 7.33 -12.36 6.88
N ILE A 79 7.34 -13.67 7.11
CA ILE A 79 8.01 -14.32 8.23
C ILE A 79 9.27 -15.01 7.71
N ASP A 80 10.42 -14.65 8.30
CA ASP A 80 11.64 -15.43 8.20
C ASP A 80 11.64 -16.46 9.32
N MET A 81 11.40 -17.72 8.95
CA MET A 81 11.31 -18.83 9.90
C MET A 81 12.66 -19.20 10.50
N ALA A 82 13.78 -18.89 9.83
CA ALA A 82 15.12 -19.19 10.33
C ALA A 82 15.59 -18.15 11.35
N ALA A 83 15.29 -16.88 11.11
CA ALA A 83 15.57 -15.79 12.04
C ALA A 83 14.52 -15.66 13.16
N SER A 84 13.39 -16.36 13.03
CA SER A 84 12.19 -16.18 13.84
C SER A 84 11.71 -14.72 13.89
N THR A 85 11.75 -14.04 12.75
CA THR A 85 11.34 -12.63 12.63
C THR A 85 10.25 -12.41 11.60
N TYR A 86 9.55 -11.28 11.68
CA TYR A 86 8.58 -10.90 10.67
C TYR A 86 8.56 -9.40 10.37
N ASP A 87 8.19 -9.07 9.14
CA ASP A 87 7.73 -7.75 8.73
C ASP A 87 6.21 -7.76 8.54
N THR A 88 5.58 -6.62 8.81
CA THR A 88 4.13 -6.42 8.64
C THR A 88 3.87 -5.30 7.65
N TYR A 89 2.94 -5.54 6.72
CA TYR A 89 2.50 -4.57 5.73
C TYR A 89 0.98 -4.50 5.67
N SER A 90 0.46 -3.42 5.10
CA SER A 90 -0.96 -3.27 4.79
C SER A 90 -1.34 -4.14 3.59
N LEU A 91 -2.45 -4.87 3.60
CA LEU A 91 -2.95 -5.56 2.39
C LEU A 91 -3.30 -4.60 1.26
N PHE A 92 -3.57 -3.34 1.58
CA PHE A 92 -3.83 -2.32 0.57
C PHE A 92 -2.62 -1.99 -0.29
N ASP A 93 -1.40 -2.35 0.12
CA ASP A 93 -0.20 -2.12 -0.68
C ASP A 93 -0.22 -2.90 -2.00
N VAL A 94 -0.66 -4.16 -1.97
CA VAL A 94 -0.76 -5.02 -3.16
C VAL A 94 -1.83 -4.49 -4.12
N ALA A 95 -3.04 -4.24 -3.61
CA ALA A 95 -4.14 -3.76 -4.43
C ALA A 95 -3.87 -2.35 -4.98
N GLY A 96 -3.32 -1.46 -4.14
CA GLY A 96 -2.93 -0.10 -4.51
C GLY A 96 -1.85 -0.09 -5.59
N LEU A 97 -0.78 -0.87 -5.42
CA LEU A 97 0.28 -1.01 -6.42
C LEU A 97 -0.29 -1.48 -7.76
N ARG A 98 -1.09 -2.55 -7.76
CA ARG A 98 -1.66 -3.13 -8.98
C ARG A 98 -2.58 -2.16 -9.70
N ARG A 99 -3.39 -1.38 -8.97
CA ARG A 99 -4.25 -0.31 -9.53
C ARG A 99 -3.43 0.78 -10.22
N ILE A 100 -2.30 1.18 -9.64
CA ILE A 100 -1.46 2.25 -10.21
C ILE A 100 -0.66 1.69 -11.40
N GLU A 101 -0.10 0.50 -11.25
CA GLU A 101 0.70 -0.15 -12.29
C GLU A 101 -0.11 -0.46 -13.55
N ILE A 102 -1.38 -0.88 -13.44
CA ILE A 102 -2.21 -1.07 -14.64
C ILE A 102 -2.46 0.26 -15.39
N GLY A 103 -2.59 1.37 -14.65
CA GLY A 103 -2.71 2.71 -15.22
C GLY A 103 -1.41 3.16 -15.90
N ASN A 104 -0.27 2.91 -15.26
CA ASN A 104 1.06 3.19 -15.80
C ASN A 104 1.31 2.45 -17.12
N ARG A 105 1.05 1.13 -17.14
CA ARG A 105 1.18 0.32 -18.37
C ARG A 105 0.28 0.80 -19.50
N LYS A 106 -0.94 1.25 -19.19
CA LYS A 106 -1.82 1.88 -20.18
C LYS A 106 -1.22 3.16 -20.75
N GLY A 107 -0.63 4.02 -19.90
CA GLY A 107 0.06 5.23 -20.33
C GLY A 107 1.25 4.93 -21.24
N MET A 108 2.12 4.00 -20.83
CA MET A 108 3.26 3.54 -21.63
C MET A 108 2.81 2.95 -22.97
N ALA A 109 1.74 2.15 -22.98
CA ALA A 109 1.19 1.59 -24.20
C ALA A 109 0.72 2.68 -25.17
N GLY A 110 0.06 3.72 -24.67
CA GLY A 110 -0.34 4.88 -25.47
C GLY A 110 0.86 5.63 -26.07
N ALA A 111 1.92 5.83 -25.28
CA ALA A 111 3.14 6.48 -25.75
C ALA A 111 3.87 5.64 -26.83
N LEU A 112 4.01 4.34 -26.62
CA LEU A 112 4.59 3.42 -27.60
C LEU A 112 3.78 3.37 -28.89
N GLN A 113 2.44 3.38 -28.78
CA GLN A 113 1.57 3.44 -29.96
C GLN A 113 1.74 4.74 -30.74
N ALA A 114 1.79 5.89 -30.05
CA ALA A 114 2.04 7.18 -30.67
C ALA A 114 3.43 7.26 -31.34
N GLY A 115 4.41 6.56 -30.80
CA GLY A 115 5.75 6.42 -31.37
C GLY A 115 5.91 5.34 -32.45
N GLY A 116 4.84 4.65 -32.86
CA GLY A 116 4.91 3.62 -33.91
C GLY A 116 5.50 2.27 -33.46
N LEU A 117 5.62 2.01 -32.17
CA LEU A 117 6.30 0.84 -31.58
C LEU A 117 5.30 -0.24 -31.13
N GLN A 118 4.22 -0.50 -31.88
CA GLN A 118 3.14 -1.38 -31.43
C GLN A 118 3.59 -2.84 -31.21
N ALA A 119 4.64 -3.29 -31.89
CA ALA A 119 5.21 -4.64 -31.74
C ALA A 119 5.78 -4.92 -30.33
N HIS A 120 6.04 -3.87 -29.54
CA HIS A 120 6.54 -3.98 -28.18
C HIS A 120 5.44 -4.00 -27.11
N LEU A 121 4.18 -3.82 -27.51
CA LEU A 121 3.05 -3.80 -26.58
C LEU A 121 2.78 -5.20 -26.04
N THR A 122 2.63 -5.29 -24.72
CA THR A 122 2.01 -6.45 -24.08
C THR A 122 0.50 -6.38 -24.34
N PRO A 123 -0.13 -7.45 -24.84
CA PRO A 123 -1.58 -7.50 -24.96
C PRO A 123 -2.23 -7.24 -23.61
N ARG A 124 -3.22 -6.35 -23.58
CA ARG A 124 -3.86 -5.86 -22.35
C ARG A 124 -4.37 -6.96 -21.42
N VAL A 125 -4.89 -8.06 -21.97
CA VAL A 125 -5.34 -9.23 -21.21
C VAL A 125 -4.23 -9.84 -20.35
N TYR A 126 -2.97 -9.77 -20.78
CA TYR A 126 -1.83 -10.25 -20.02
C TYR A 126 -1.36 -9.30 -18.92
N ASP A 127 -1.57 -7.99 -19.08
CA ASP A 127 -1.38 -7.03 -17.99
C ASP A 127 -2.43 -7.26 -16.89
N GLU A 128 -3.69 -7.42 -17.29
CA GLU A 128 -4.79 -7.74 -16.36
C GLU A 128 -4.61 -9.11 -15.70
N GLN A 129 -4.08 -10.10 -16.44
CA GLN A 129 -3.66 -11.39 -15.89
C GLN A 129 -2.54 -11.22 -14.86
N SER A 130 -1.48 -10.49 -15.19
CA SER A 130 -0.32 -10.34 -14.29
C SER A 130 -0.67 -9.59 -13.00
N LEU A 131 -1.55 -8.59 -13.09
CA LEU A 131 -1.89 -7.71 -11.97
C LEU A 131 -3.20 -8.11 -11.27
N SER A 132 -3.98 -9.03 -11.83
CA SER A 132 -5.31 -9.43 -11.32
C SER A 132 -6.30 -8.27 -11.10
N VAL A 133 -6.10 -7.18 -11.85
CA VAL A 133 -7.00 -6.02 -11.88
C VAL A 133 -7.40 -5.75 -13.33
N PRO A 134 -8.68 -5.45 -13.60
CA PRO A 134 -9.09 -5.07 -14.94
C PRO A 134 -8.61 -3.63 -15.26
N ALA A 135 -8.11 -3.39 -16.47
CA ALA A 135 -7.73 -2.03 -16.90
C ALA A 135 -8.94 -1.15 -17.28
N ALA A 136 -10.11 -1.76 -17.46
CA ALA A 136 -11.41 -1.13 -17.72
C ALA A 136 -12.51 -2.19 -17.61
N ARG A 137 -13.77 -1.75 -17.59
CA ARG A 137 -14.92 -2.66 -17.64
C ARG A 137 -14.84 -3.58 -18.86
N ARG A 138 -14.76 -4.90 -18.62
CA ARG A 138 -14.74 -5.92 -19.66
C ARG A 138 -16.17 -6.27 -20.11
N ARG A 139 -16.36 -6.45 -21.41
CA ARG A 139 -17.62 -6.92 -22.03
C ARG A 139 -17.49 -8.33 -22.60
N ASN A 140 -16.31 -8.68 -23.09
CA ASN A 140 -16.02 -10.01 -23.64
C ASN A 140 -15.97 -11.05 -22.52
N ALA A 141 -16.46 -12.25 -22.81
CA ALA A 141 -16.43 -13.40 -21.92
C ALA A 141 -15.23 -14.31 -22.23
N LEU A 142 -14.87 -15.16 -21.27
CA LEU A 142 -13.90 -16.22 -21.51
C LEU A 142 -14.47 -17.23 -22.53
N GLN A 143 -13.64 -17.61 -23.48
CA GLN A 143 -13.98 -18.57 -24.54
C GLN A 143 -13.32 -19.92 -24.22
N PRO A 144 -14.10 -20.99 -23.98
CA PRO A 144 -13.56 -22.32 -23.77
C PRO A 144 -13.26 -23.03 -25.09
N GLN A 145 -12.14 -23.74 -25.13
CA GLN A 145 -11.79 -24.68 -26.19
C GLN A 145 -11.31 -25.99 -25.55
N VAL A 146 -11.98 -27.10 -25.87
CA VAL A 146 -11.58 -28.42 -25.36
C VAL A 146 -10.36 -28.89 -26.15
N LEU A 147 -9.27 -29.22 -25.45
CA LEU A 147 -8.00 -29.67 -26.01
C LEU A 147 -7.43 -30.81 -25.14
N ASP A 148 -7.34 -32.02 -25.70
CA ASP A 148 -6.65 -33.17 -25.10
C ASP A 148 -6.94 -33.38 -23.61
N GLY A 149 -8.23 -33.55 -23.26
CA GLY A 149 -8.66 -33.80 -21.87
C GLY A 149 -8.55 -32.58 -20.94
N ALA A 150 -8.31 -31.40 -21.48
CA ALA A 150 -8.30 -30.12 -20.77
C ALA A 150 -9.18 -29.08 -21.48
N VAL A 151 -9.44 -27.96 -20.82
CA VAL A 151 -10.12 -26.80 -21.43
C VAL A 151 -9.16 -25.62 -21.43
N LEU A 152 -8.87 -25.08 -22.61
CA LEU A 152 -8.17 -23.82 -22.78
C LEU A 152 -9.20 -22.68 -22.75
N TRP A 153 -9.00 -21.77 -21.81
CA TRP A 153 -9.77 -20.54 -21.66
C TRP A 153 -8.98 -19.37 -22.21
N SER A 154 -9.57 -18.71 -23.19
CA SER A 154 -8.98 -17.57 -23.89
C SER A 154 -9.85 -16.32 -23.74
N LEU A 155 -9.22 -15.16 -23.87
CA LEU A 155 -9.89 -13.86 -23.93
C LEU A 155 -9.18 -13.00 -24.98
N ASP A 156 -9.95 -12.36 -25.86
CA ASP A 156 -9.41 -11.58 -26.98
C ASP A 156 -8.37 -12.38 -27.79
N GLU A 157 -8.70 -13.65 -28.09
CA GLU A 157 -7.85 -14.63 -28.79
C GLU A 157 -6.54 -15.00 -28.08
N GLN A 158 -6.31 -14.49 -26.87
CA GLN A 158 -5.13 -14.82 -26.08
C GLN A 158 -5.43 -15.95 -25.08
N PRO A 159 -4.62 -17.02 -25.05
CA PRO A 159 -4.75 -18.05 -24.03
C PRO A 159 -4.42 -17.48 -22.65
N LEU A 160 -5.24 -17.77 -21.64
CA LEU A 160 -5.03 -17.34 -20.26
C LEU A 160 -4.87 -18.51 -19.30
N LEU A 161 -5.68 -19.55 -19.44
CA LEU A 161 -5.70 -20.72 -18.55
C LEU A 161 -5.96 -22.00 -19.34
N ARG A 162 -5.07 -22.99 -19.23
CA ARG A 162 -5.37 -24.38 -19.61
C ARG A 162 -5.68 -25.17 -18.34
N LEU A 163 -6.91 -25.65 -18.20
CA LEU A 163 -7.41 -26.29 -17.00
C LEU A 163 -7.65 -27.79 -17.23
N GLY A 164 -6.99 -28.64 -16.46
CA GLY A 164 -7.24 -30.08 -16.47
C GLY A 164 -8.60 -30.43 -15.82
N ILE A 165 -9.16 -31.59 -16.19
CA ILE A 165 -10.43 -32.07 -15.64
C ILE A 165 -10.32 -32.70 -14.25
N ALA A 166 -9.11 -33.01 -13.79
CA ALA A 166 -8.87 -33.59 -12.47
C ALA A 166 -8.79 -32.50 -11.38
N GLY A 167 -9.19 -32.85 -10.16
CA GLY A 167 -9.10 -31.96 -9.01
C GLY A 167 -9.86 -32.49 -7.80
N SER A 168 -9.65 -31.84 -6.66
CA SER A 168 -10.33 -32.16 -5.41
C SER A 168 -11.65 -31.37 -5.30
N PRO A 169 -12.78 -32.01 -4.95
CA PRO A 169 -13.99 -31.30 -4.58
C PRO A 169 -13.70 -30.30 -3.47
N ALA A 170 -14.28 -29.11 -3.56
CA ALA A 170 -14.04 -28.03 -2.62
C ALA A 170 -15.34 -27.29 -2.29
N SER A 171 -15.44 -26.72 -1.09
CA SER A 171 -16.54 -25.80 -0.81
C SER A 171 -16.41 -24.53 -1.67
N GLY A 172 -17.48 -23.73 -1.75
CA GLY A 172 -17.42 -22.43 -2.42
C GLY A 172 -16.40 -21.48 -1.75
N ALA A 173 -16.28 -21.56 -0.42
CA ALA A 173 -15.31 -20.76 0.34
C ALA A 173 -13.86 -21.19 0.02
N ASP A 174 -13.59 -22.49 -0.03
CA ASP A 174 -12.26 -23.02 -0.34
C ASP A 174 -11.85 -22.69 -1.79
N ALA A 175 -12.77 -22.80 -2.75
CA ALA A 175 -12.52 -22.43 -4.14
C ALA A 175 -12.25 -20.92 -4.28
N ALA A 176 -12.98 -20.07 -3.54
CA ALA A 176 -12.72 -18.63 -3.50
C ALA A 176 -11.37 -18.30 -2.85
N ALA A 177 -11.02 -18.96 -1.75
CA ALA A 177 -9.72 -18.82 -1.09
C ALA A 177 -8.57 -19.31 -1.99
N PHE A 178 -8.79 -20.35 -2.79
CA PHE A 178 -7.84 -20.79 -3.81
C PHE A 178 -7.65 -19.76 -4.94
N ALA A 179 -8.73 -19.14 -5.43
CA ALA A 179 -8.60 -18.03 -6.36
C ALA A 179 -7.86 -16.83 -5.74
N GLN A 180 -8.03 -16.62 -4.43
CA GLN A 180 -7.32 -15.59 -3.67
C GLN A 180 -5.82 -15.87 -3.53
N TYR A 181 -5.46 -17.13 -3.27
CA TYR A 181 -4.08 -17.61 -3.32
C TYR A 181 -3.42 -17.22 -4.66
N LEU A 182 -4.05 -17.59 -5.77
CA LEU A 182 -3.52 -17.27 -7.09
C LEU A 182 -3.39 -15.76 -7.29
N ARG A 183 -4.44 -14.99 -6.94
CA ARG A 183 -4.45 -13.52 -7.03
C ARG A 183 -3.21 -12.92 -6.40
N TYR A 184 -2.88 -13.28 -5.16
CA TYR A 184 -1.78 -12.67 -4.42
C TYR A 184 -0.40 -13.20 -4.84
N THR A 185 -0.26 -14.50 -5.07
CA THR A 185 1.05 -15.13 -5.28
C THR A 185 1.47 -15.14 -6.75
N TRP A 186 0.54 -15.39 -7.66
CA TRP A 186 0.84 -15.65 -9.07
C TRP A 186 0.15 -14.70 -10.05
N GLY A 187 -0.84 -13.95 -9.58
CA GLY A 187 -1.77 -13.21 -10.43
C GLY A 187 -2.86 -14.14 -10.99
N GLY A 188 -3.40 -13.75 -12.13
CA GLY A 188 -4.51 -14.40 -12.83
C GLY A 188 -5.54 -13.36 -13.24
N HIS A 189 -6.09 -13.50 -14.45
CA HIS A 189 -7.06 -12.54 -14.98
C HIS A 189 -8.34 -12.57 -14.11
N PRO A 190 -8.97 -11.42 -13.80
CA PRO A 190 -10.14 -11.37 -12.91
C PRO A 190 -11.27 -12.33 -13.30
N LEU A 191 -11.55 -12.51 -14.60
CA LEU A 191 -12.54 -13.47 -15.07
C LEU A 191 -12.13 -14.94 -14.82
N VAL A 192 -10.84 -15.24 -14.98
CA VAL A 192 -10.31 -16.59 -14.74
C VAL A 192 -10.38 -16.92 -13.25
N LEU A 193 -9.95 -15.98 -12.40
CA LEU A 193 -10.02 -16.15 -10.95
C LEU A 193 -11.48 -16.31 -10.47
N LYS A 194 -12.41 -15.53 -11.04
CA LYS A 194 -13.84 -15.70 -10.74
C LYS A 194 -14.35 -17.09 -11.14
N MET A 195 -14.02 -17.54 -12.35
CA MET A 195 -14.41 -18.87 -12.84
C MET A 195 -13.88 -19.98 -11.91
N LEU A 196 -12.64 -19.88 -11.45
CA LEU A 196 -12.07 -20.85 -10.49
C LEU A 196 -12.79 -20.79 -9.14
N ALA A 197 -13.09 -19.59 -8.62
CA ALA A 197 -13.82 -19.41 -7.37
C ALA A 197 -15.24 -20.01 -7.42
N ASP A 198 -15.93 -19.89 -8.55
CA ASP A 198 -17.29 -20.42 -8.73
C ASP A 198 -17.31 -21.95 -8.97
N GLY A 199 -16.17 -22.56 -9.33
CA GLY A 199 -16.08 -23.94 -9.84
C GLY A 199 -16.23 -25.06 -8.80
N LYS A 200 -16.31 -24.74 -7.49
CA LYS A 200 -16.43 -25.71 -6.37
C LYS A 200 -15.42 -26.86 -6.42
N ARG A 201 -14.21 -26.59 -6.92
CA ARG A 201 -13.13 -27.55 -7.10
C ARG A 201 -11.80 -26.82 -7.05
N ILE A 202 -10.81 -27.43 -6.39
CA ILE A 202 -9.41 -27.04 -6.56
C ILE A 202 -8.79 -27.96 -7.62
N PRO A 203 -8.25 -27.43 -8.73
CA PRO A 203 -7.68 -28.25 -9.80
C PRO A 203 -6.46 -29.03 -9.32
N ALA A 204 -6.27 -30.26 -9.82
CA ALA A 204 -5.03 -31.01 -9.56
C ALA A 204 -3.87 -30.50 -10.44
N GLU A 205 -4.20 -30.00 -11.64
CA GLU A 205 -3.23 -29.41 -12.55
C GLU A 205 -3.88 -28.33 -13.43
N PHE A 206 -3.10 -27.30 -13.75
CA PHE A 206 -3.47 -26.29 -14.73
C PHE A 206 -2.23 -25.50 -15.19
N THR A 207 -2.39 -24.71 -16.24
CA THR A 207 -1.35 -23.81 -16.74
C THR A 207 -1.90 -22.39 -16.89
N LEU A 208 -1.21 -21.41 -16.30
CA LEU A 208 -1.47 -20.00 -16.57
C LEU A 208 -0.51 -19.49 -17.63
N HIS A 209 -1.06 -18.75 -18.60
CA HIS A 209 -0.31 -18.15 -19.69
C HIS A 209 -0.15 -16.65 -19.45
N TYR A 210 1.06 -16.15 -19.64
CA TYR A 210 1.41 -14.74 -19.51
C TYR A 210 2.24 -14.30 -20.71
N GLN A 211 2.21 -12.99 -20.96
CA GLN A 211 3.17 -12.33 -21.81
C GLN A 211 3.75 -11.14 -21.05
N GLU A 212 5.06 -11.13 -20.94
CA GLU A 212 5.84 -10.04 -20.38
C GLU A 212 6.61 -9.33 -21.50
N VAL A 213 7.21 -8.17 -21.21
CA VAL A 213 8.00 -7.42 -22.20
C VAL A 213 9.07 -8.30 -22.84
N GLY A 214 9.70 -9.16 -22.02
CA GLY A 214 10.78 -10.05 -22.43
C GLY A 214 10.36 -11.29 -23.22
N GLY A 215 9.08 -11.67 -23.23
CA GLY A 215 8.66 -12.92 -23.86
C GLY A 215 7.38 -13.53 -23.28
N LYS A 216 7.15 -14.79 -23.65
CA LYS A 216 6.02 -15.58 -23.12
C LYS A 216 6.46 -16.30 -21.86
N VAL A 217 5.57 -16.37 -20.88
CA VAL A 217 5.78 -17.10 -19.63
C VAL A 217 4.60 -18.04 -19.41
N MET A 218 4.88 -19.31 -19.16
CA MET A 218 3.87 -20.31 -18.81
C MET A 218 4.18 -20.81 -17.41
N ARG A 219 3.16 -20.94 -16.57
CA ARG A 219 3.28 -21.47 -15.22
C ARG A 219 2.41 -22.71 -15.10
N HIS A 220 3.05 -23.86 -14.96
CA HIS A 220 2.41 -25.16 -14.82
C HIS A 220 2.29 -25.51 -13.35
N PHE A 221 1.06 -25.62 -12.87
CA PHE A 221 0.72 -25.93 -11.49
C PHE A 221 0.41 -27.40 -11.36
N ARG A 222 0.95 -28.03 -10.32
CA ARG A 222 0.53 -29.35 -9.82
C ARG A 222 0.19 -29.20 -8.35
N ILE A 223 -1.01 -29.61 -7.97
CA ILE A 223 -1.55 -29.46 -6.62
C ILE A 223 -1.80 -30.85 -6.05
N SER A 224 -1.29 -31.10 -4.84
CA SER A 224 -1.52 -32.35 -4.12
C SER A 224 -2.99 -32.50 -3.71
N ALA A 225 -3.37 -33.68 -3.23
CA ALA A 225 -4.65 -33.85 -2.54
C ALA A 225 -4.75 -32.88 -1.34
N MET A 226 -5.97 -32.39 -1.12
CA MET A 226 -6.32 -31.50 -0.01
C MET A 226 -6.39 -32.24 1.33
N THR A 227 -5.90 -31.62 2.40
CA THR A 227 -6.05 -32.10 3.79
C THR A 227 -6.92 -31.14 4.59
N VAL A 228 -8.01 -31.64 5.20
CA VAL A 228 -9.06 -30.82 5.86
C VAL A 228 -8.77 -30.56 7.35
N ASP A 229 -7.68 -31.09 7.89
CA ASP A 229 -7.29 -30.91 9.31
C ASP A 229 -6.24 -29.80 9.51
N ALA A 230 -6.18 -28.82 8.61
CA ALA A 230 -5.22 -27.73 8.72
C ALA A 230 -5.61 -26.75 9.85
N PRO A 231 -4.63 -26.01 10.43
CA PRO A 231 -4.91 -25.06 11.50
C PRO A 231 -5.95 -24.00 11.09
N ALA A 232 -7.01 -23.87 11.89
CA ALA A 232 -8.07 -22.87 11.66
C ALA A 232 -7.60 -21.41 11.79
N THR A 233 -6.44 -21.19 12.42
CA THR A 233 -5.84 -19.88 12.67
C THR A 233 -4.32 -19.93 12.50
N TYR A 234 -3.71 -18.76 12.39
CA TYR A 234 -2.26 -18.59 12.45
C TYR A 234 -1.86 -17.86 13.75
N THR A 235 -0.59 -17.95 14.14
CA THR A 235 -0.06 -17.21 15.30
C THR A 235 1.31 -16.63 14.99
N LEU A 236 1.55 -15.40 15.45
CA LEU A 236 2.86 -14.76 15.43
C LEU A 236 3.64 -14.94 16.74
N ALA A 237 3.10 -15.65 17.74
CA ALA A 237 3.70 -15.74 19.07
C ALA A 237 5.11 -16.34 19.10
N ALA A 238 5.47 -17.17 18.11
CA ALA A 238 6.80 -17.75 17.95
C ALA A 238 7.81 -16.81 17.27
N TYR A 239 7.37 -15.63 16.81
CA TYR A 239 8.14 -14.71 16.00
C TYR A 239 8.15 -13.32 16.64
N ARG A 240 9.21 -12.55 16.36
CA ARG A 240 9.33 -11.14 16.77
C ARG A 240 9.38 -10.21 15.56
N PRO A 241 9.00 -8.93 15.68
CA PRO A 241 9.25 -7.97 14.62
C PRO A 241 10.73 -7.98 14.20
N ARG A 242 11.01 -7.86 12.90
CA ARG A 242 12.39 -7.82 12.40
C ARG A 242 13.14 -6.66 13.06
N PRO A 243 14.29 -6.92 13.73
CA PRO A 243 15.07 -5.86 14.33
C PRO A 243 15.70 -4.99 13.24
N LEU A 244 15.86 -3.71 13.55
CA LEU A 244 16.58 -2.78 12.71
C LEU A 244 18.07 -3.15 12.70
N THR A 245 18.68 -3.28 11.53
CA THR A 245 20.11 -3.54 11.40
C THR A 245 20.91 -2.24 11.53
N ALA A 246 22.20 -2.34 11.89
CA ALA A 246 23.07 -1.17 12.05
C ALA A 246 23.25 -0.37 10.74
N ASP A 247 23.15 -1.04 9.60
CA ASP A 247 23.26 -0.51 8.23
C ASP A 247 21.89 -0.18 7.60
N ALA A 248 20.81 -0.18 8.39
CA ALA A 248 19.47 0.07 7.89
C ALA A 248 19.35 1.45 7.19
N ARG A 249 18.68 1.45 6.03
CA ARG A 249 18.42 2.66 5.26
C ARG A 249 17.64 3.68 6.09
N THR A 250 17.83 4.96 5.80
CA THR A 250 17.18 6.06 6.54
C THR A 250 15.66 5.91 6.63
N LEU A 251 15.00 5.48 5.54
CA LEU A 251 13.57 5.19 5.53
C LEU A 251 13.16 4.15 6.57
N GLU A 252 13.90 3.05 6.68
CA GLU A 252 13.60 1.99 7.67
C GLU A 252 13.76 2.52 9.11
N ARG A 253 14.80 3.33 9.36
CA ARG A 253 15.03 3.94 10.66
C ARG A 253 13.91 4.90 11.07
N VAL A 254 13.49 5.77 10.14
CA VAL A 254 12.38 6.71 10.35
C VAL A 254 11.08 5.97 10.64
N LEU A 255 10.73 4.95 9.85
CA LEU A 255 9.50 4.18 10.06
C LEU A 255 9.52 3.34 11.35
N ALA A 256 10.68 2.79 11.72
CA ALA A 256 10.85 2.07 12.98
C ALA A 256 10.70 3.02 14.18
N GLN A 257 11.28 4.23 14.11
CA GLN A 257 11.12 5.25 15.13
C GLN A 257 9.66 5.70 15.26
N ALA A 258 8.97 5.90 14.14
CA ALA A 258 7.57 6.30 14.13
C ALA A 258 6.65 5.29 14.85
N ALA A 259 6.92 3.99 14.70
CA ALA A 259 6.15 2.93 15.36
C ALA A 259 6.27 2.93 16.89
N LEU A 260 7.27 3.61 17.45
CA LEU A 260 7.49 3.74 18.90
C LEU A 260 6.87 5.02 19.48
N LEU A 261 6.44 5.96 18.64
CA LEU A 261 5.90 7.23 19.09
C LEU A 261 4.42 7.10 19.48
N PRO A 262 4.01 7.69 20.62
CA PRO A 262 2.60 7.72 20.99
C PRO A 262 1.80 8.66 20.08
N PRO A 263 0.47 8.47 19.97
CA PRO A 263 -0.42 9.44 19.33
C PRO A 263 -0.31 10.82 19.99
N LEU A 264 -0.40 11.87 19.18
CA LEU A 264 -0.35 13.25 19.64
C LEU A 264 -1.75 13.76 19.99
N GLY A 265 -1.87 14.40 21.15
CA GLY A 265 -3.04 15.21 21.48
C GLY A 265 -2.97 16.58 20.81
N GLN A 266 -4.10 17.29 20.74
CA GLN A 266 -4.17 18.66 20.20
C GLN A 266 -3.31 19.68 20.99
N GLN A 267 -2.86 19.35 22.20
CA GLN A 267 -1.98 20.19 23.02
C GLN A 267 -0.60 19.57 23.20
N ALA A 268 -0.13 18.76 22.24
CA ALA A 268 1.13 18.05 22.39
C ALA A 268 2.37 18.95 22.49
N HIS A 269 2.35 20.15 21.89
CA HIS A 269 3.53 21.03 21.79
C HIS A 269 3.35 22.41 22.45
N PRO A 270 3.09 22.50 23.78
CA PRO A 270 2.93 23.78 24.46
C PRO A 270 4.21 24.63 24.42
N ALA A 271 5.38 24.00 24.46
CA ALA A 271 6.67 24.71 24.36
C ALA A 271 6.88 25.38 23.00
N LEU A 272 6.43 24.75 21.90
CA LEU A 272 6.53 25.32 20.56
C LEU A 272 5.63 26.55 20.39
N ARG A 273 4.45 26.54 21.04
CA ARG A 273 3.54 27.69 21.05
C ARG A 273 4.08 28.86 21.88
N ALA A 274 4.58 28.57 23.07
CA ALA A 274 5.22 29.59 23.91
C ALA A 274 6.44 30.22 23.21
N GLU A 275 7.20 29.42 22.46
CA GLU A 275 8.30 29.93 21.65
C GLU A 275 7.82 30.83 20.51
N ALA A 276 6.74 30.47 19.81
CA ALA A 276 6.13 31.34 18.80
C ALA A 276 5.66 32.69 19.39
N GLU A 277 5.07 32.68 20.58
CA GLU A 277 4.71 33.92 21.31
C GLU A 277 5.94 34.77 21.64
N ARG A 278 7.04 34.14 22.08
CA ARG A 278 8.31 34.82 22.35
C ARG A 278 8.90 35.44 21.08
N LEU A 279 8.84 34.74 19.95
CA LEU A 279 9.33 35.22 18.66
C LEU A 279 8.50 36.40 18.14
N PHE A 280 7.18 36.39 18.32
CA PHE A 280 6.36 37.57 18.04
C PHE A 280 6.74 38.77 18.92
N ALA A 281 6.98 38.56 20.22
CA ALA A 281 7.42 39.62 21.12
C ALA A 281 8.83 40.16 20.78
N ALA A 282 9.66 39.35 20.13
CA ALA A 282 10.99 39.71 19.64
C ALA A 282 10.98 40.28 18.20
N GLU A 283 9.82 40.60 17.65
CA GLU A 283 9.66 41.12 16.27
C GLU A 283 10.20 40.17 15.19
N GLN A 284 10.09 38.87 15.42
CA GLN A 284 10.48 37.79 14.49
C GLN A 284 9.24 37.03 13.98
N PRO A 285 8.30 37.68 13.26
CA PRO A 285 7.03 37.08 12.88
C PRO A 285 7.18 35.89 11.92
N PHE A 286 8.22 35.86 11.08
CA PHE A 286 8.46 34.74 10.17
C PHE A 286 8.82 33.46 10.93
N ASP A 287 9.77 33.53 11.86
CA ASP A 287 10.18 32.37 12.65
C ASP A 287 9.04 31.89 13.57
N ALA A 288 8.26 32.83 14.13
CA ALA A 288 7.04 32.51 14.88
C ALA A 288 6.03 31.74 14.00
N PHE A 289 5.81 32.21 12.77
CA PHE A 289 4.93 31.56 11.80
C PHE A 289 5.41 30.15 11.45
N LEU A 290 6.72 29.94 11.25
CA LEU A 290 7.26 28.61 11.01
C LEU A 290 7.05 27.67 12.21
N GLY A 291 7.21 28.15 13.45
CA GLY A 291 6.90 27.37 14.65
C GLY A 291 5.42 26.97 14.74
N MET A 292 4.51 27.88 14.38
CA MET A 292 3.08 27.59 14.31
C MET A 292 2.74 26.54 13.25
N LEU A 293 3.39 26.59 12.08
CA LEU A 293 3.23 25.57 11.04
C LEU A 293 3.76 24.21 11.48
N GLU A 294 4.88 24.15 12.19
CA GLU A 294 5.41 22.89 12.75
C GLU A 294 4.40 22.25 13.71
N ASP A 295 3.76 23.03 14.59
CA ASP A 295 2.71 22.52 15.48
C ASP A 295 1.49 22.02 14.70
N HIS A 296 1.04 22.79 13.71
CA HIS A 296 -0.07 22.41 12.85
C HIS A 296 0.21 21.10 12.09
N PHE A 297 1.38 20.96 11.49
CA PHE A 297 1.77 19.74 10.75
C PHE A 297 1.97 18.52 11.64
N SER A 298 2.19 18.73 12.94
CA SER A 298 2.31 17.65 13.90
C SER A 298 0.95 17.19 14.43
N THR A 299 0.08 18.12 14.81
CA THR A 299 -1.14 17.81 15.58
C THR A 299 -2.43 17.97 14.78
N GLY A 300 -2.41 18.80 13.74
CA GLY A 300 -3.61 19.23 13.02
C GLY A 300 -4.48 20.22 13.78
N ALA A 301 -4.03 20.68 14.95
CA ALA A 301 -4.69 21.74 15.68
C ALA A 301 -4.70 23.02 14.82
N LEU A 302 -5.81 23.74 14.87
CA LEU A 302 -5.83 25.10 14.35
C LEU A 302 -5.03 25.97 15.30
N VAL A 303 -4.34 26.96 14.76
CA VAL A 303 -3.72 28.01 15.55
C VAL A 303 -4.82 28.71 16.35
N ASP A 304 -4.58 28.91 17.64
CA ASP A 304 -5.43 29.76 18.48
C ASP A 304 -5.55 31.16 17.87
N LYS A 305 -6.60 31.90 18.26
CA LYS A 305 -6.89 33.21 17.67
C LYS A 305 -5.72 34.18 17.93
N LEU A 306 -4.96 34.49 16.88
CA LEU A 306 -3.89 35.49 16.92
C LEU A 306 -4.41 36.84 17.38
N THR A 307 -3.61 37.57 18.16
CA THR A 307 -3.93 38.94 18.55
C THR A 307 -3.91 39.87 17.32
N PRO A 308 -4.61 41.01 17.34
CA PRO A 308 -4.57 41.96 16.22
C PRO A 308 -3.14 42.40 15.85
N GLN A 309 -2.26 42.54 16.84
CA GLN A 309 -0.86 42.89 16.61
C GLN A 309 -0.09 41.77 15.91
N GLN A 310 -0.28 40.51 16.31
CA GLN A 310 0.33 39.36 15.62
C GLN A 310 -0.18 39.23 14.18
N GLN A 311 -1.48 39.45 13.97
CA GLN A 311 -2.06 39.44 12.63
C GLN A 311 -1.44 40.51 11.74
N LEU A 312 -1.29 41.74 12.24
CA LEU A 312 -0.63 42.81 11.51
C LEU A 312 0.84 42.49 11.22
N ALA A 313 1.58 42.00 12.22
CA ALA A 313 2.99 41.63 12.04
C ALA A 313 3.18 40.53 10.98
N MET A 314 2.24 39.57 10.89
CA MET A 314 2.25 38.56 9.83
C MET A 314 1.90 39.16 8.46
N GLN A 315 0.95 40.10 8.40
CA GLN A 315 0.55 40.81 7.17
C GLN A 315 1.62 41.77 6.65
N GLU A 316 2.52 42.24 7.49
CA GLU A 316 3.63 43.11 7.07
C GLU A 316 4.92 42.34 6.77
N CYS A 317 4.94 41.02 7.03
CA CYS A 317 6.12 40.19 6.87
C CYS A 317 6.26 39.62 5.45
N GLU A 318 7.14 40.23 4.65
CA GLU A 318 7.35 39.83 3.25
C GLU A 318 7.74 38.34 3.06
N PRO A 319 8.61 37.74 3.89
CA PRO A 319 8.90 36.30 3.80
C PRO A 319 7.65 35.39 3.94
N ILE A 320 6.66 35.78 4.75
CA ILE A 320 5.40 35.03 4.87
C ILE A 320 4.61 35.13 3.57
N HIS A 321 4.56 36.32 2.97
CA HIS A 321 3.87 36.54 1.69
C HIS A 321 4.51 35.79 0.55
N ASP A 322 5.83 35.87 0.41
CA ASP A 322 6.58 35.19 -0.64
C ASP A 322 6.41 33.68 -0.55
N LEU A 323 6.51 33.13 0.66
CA LEU A 323 6.27 31.71 0.90
C LEU A 323 4.83 31.31 0.53
N THR A 324 3.85 32.06 1.01
CA THR A 324 2.42 31.77 0.77
C THR A 324 2.07 31.85 -0.72
N ARG A 325 2.56 32.89 -1.41
CA ARG A 325 2.38 33.07 -2.86
C ARG A 325 3.01 31.92 -3.64
N GLY A 326 4.25 31.54 -3.28
CA GLY A 326 4.97 30.45 -3.92
C GLY A 326 4.24 29.10 -3.80
N LEU A 327 3.66 28.81 -2.64
CA LEU A 327 2.92 27.56 -2.40
C LEU A 327 1.65 27.42 -3.26
N LEU A 328 1.07 28.54 -3.68
CA LEU A 328 -0.12 28.60 -4.54
C LEU A 328 0.19 28.42 -6.04
N ALA A 329 1.46 28.38 -6.44
CA ALA A 329 1.85 28.17 -7.84
C ALA A 329 1.36 26.82 -8.38
N LYS A 330 0.89 26.84 -9.64
CA LYS A 330 0.27 25.69 -10.32
C LYS A 330 0.99 25.28 -11.61
N ASP A 331 1.64 26.22 -12.28
CA ASP A 331 2.44 25.97 -13.48
C ASP A 331 3.89 25.66 -13.11
N LYS A 332 4.63 25.12 -14.07
CA LYS A 332 6.00 24.64 -13.84
C LYS A 332 6.93 25.80 -13.48
N GLU A 333 6.81 26.91 -14.20
CA GLU A 333 7.61 28.12 -14.01
C GLU A 333 7.37 28.74 -12.63
N GLY A 334 6.11 28.86 -12.21
CA GLY A 334 5.77 29.37 -10.88
C GLY A 334 6.25 28.44 -9.75
N ILE A 335 6.17 27.12 -9.93
CA ILE A 335 6.70 26.15 -8.96
C ILE A 335 8.23 26.25 -8.87
N GLN A 336 8.93 26.46 -9.99
CA GLN A 336 10.39 26.67 -10.01
C GLN A 336 10.78 27.98 -9.31
N ALA A 337 10.04 29.07 -9.54
CA ALA A 337 10.26 30.33 -8.86
C ALA A 337 10.05 30.18 -7.33
N ALA A 338 8.95 29.53 -6.93
CA ALA A 338 8.68 29.23 -5.52
C ALA A 338 9.78 28.37 -4.88
N LEU A 339 10.32 27.40 -5.62
CA LEU A 339 11.43 26.56 -5.16
C LEU A 339 12.68 27.40 -4.88
N ALA A 340 13.02 28.33 -5.78
CA ALA A 340 14.14 29.25 -5.58
C ALA A 340 13.92 30.15 -4.36
N THR A 341 12.71 30.67 -4.16
CA THR A 341 12.34 31.47 -2.97
C THR A 341 12.55 30.65 -1.68
N VAL A 342 11.99 29.44 -1.60
CA VAL A 342 12.13 28.59 -0.41
C VAL A 342 13.60 28.26 -0.13
N GLN A 343 14.39 27.98 -1.16
CA GLN A 343 15.82 27.73 -1.02
C GLN A 343 16.57 28.96 -0.49
N GLY A 344 16.22 30.17 -0.94
CA GLY A 344 16.74 31.41 -0.40
C GLY A 344 16.41 31.58 1.08
N LEU A 345 15.16 31.33 1.47
CA LEU A 345 14.73 31.37 2.88
C LEU A 345 15.47 30.35 3.74
N ARG A 346 15.75 29.14 3.23
CA ARG A 346 16.57 28.14 3.94
C ARG A 346 18.01 28.62 4.17
N GLN A 347 18.61 29.34 3.23
CA GLN A 347 19.95 29.91 3.43
C GLN A 347 19.97 30.98 4.52
N GLN A 348 18.89 31.75 4.64
CA GLN A 348 18.78 32.85 5.60
C GLN A 348 18.40 32.36 7.01
N HIS A 349 17.45 31.43 7.11
CA HIS A 349 16.86 30.97 8.37
C HIS A 349 17.38 29.60 8.85
N GLY A 350 18.28 28.97 8.08
CA GLY A 350 18.93 27.72 8.43
C GLY A 350 18.50 26.55 7.52
N LEU A 351 19.50 25.82 7.02
CA LEU A 351 19.28 24.70 6.11
C LEU A 351 18.48 23.55 6.73
N GLU A 352 18.57 23.39 8.05
CA GLU A 352 17.89 22.34 8.81
C GLU A 352 16.49 22.77 9.30
N GLN A 353 16.00 23.95 8.92
CA GLN A 353 14.67 24.41 9.32
C GLN A 353 13.60 23.43 8.77
N PRO A 354 12.83 22.72 9.62
CA PRO A 354 12.01 21.58 9.18
C PRO A 354 10.85 21.94 8.25
N VAL A 355 10.19 23.07 8.49
CA VAL A 355 9.04 23.55 7.70
C VAL A 355 9.47 24.03 6.32
N LEU A 356 10.58 24.76 6.21
CA LEU A 356 11.14 25.18 4.92
C LEU A 356 11.67 23.98 4.13
N THR A 357 12.30 23.01 4.81
CA THR A 357 12.74 21.75 4.21
C THR A 357 11.54 20.94 3.67
N LEU A 358 10.44 20.88 4.42
CA LEU A 358 9.18 20.27 3.99
C LEU A 358 8.62 20.99 2.74
N PHE A 359 8.57 22.32 2.74
CA PHE A 359 8.08 23.07 1.60
C PHE A 359 8.94 22.89 0.35
N GLU A 360 10.26 22.83 0.50
CA GLU A 360 11.14 22.46 -0.63
C GLU A 360 10.80 21.07 -1.15
N GLY A 361 10.64 20.08 -0.26
CA GLY A 361 10.24 18.72 -0.64
C GLY A 361 8.93 18.70 -1.43
N ASN A 362 7.91 19.44 -0.96
CA ASN A 362 6.61 19.53 -1.61
C ASN A 362 6.67 20.20 -3.00
N LEU A 363 7.51 21.22 -3.18
CA LEU A 363 7.71 21.86 -4.49
C LEU A 363 8.45 20.93 -5.46
N ARG A 364 9.46 20.18 -4.98
CA ARG A 364 10.16 19.17 -5.77
C ARG A 364 9.23 18.02 -6.18
N ALA A 365 8.38 17.55 -5.28
CA ALA A 365 7.34 16.58 -5.57
C ALA A 365 6.39 17.08 -6.67
N LYS A 366 5.94 18.34 -6.61
CA LYS A 366 5.12 18.95 -7.68
C LYS A 366 5.84 19.00 -9.04
N LEU A 367 7.17 19.07 -9.06
CA LEU A 367 7.99 18.99 -10.28
C LEU A 367 8.29 17.55 -10.73
N GLY A 368 7.81 16.53 -10.03
CA GLY A 368 8.09 15.12 -10.31
C GLY A 368 9.49 14.66 -9.85
N GLN A 369 10.19 15.46 -9.05
CA GLN A 369 11.51 15.15 -8.48
C GLN A 369 11.33 14.31 -7.21
N TRP A 370 10.79 13.10 -7.37
CA TRP A 370 10.39 12.24 -6.26
C TRP A 370 11.55 11.79 -5.36
N PRO A 371 12.72 11.38 -5.89
CA PRO A 371 13.85 10.98 -5.04
C PRO A 371 14.35 12.12 -4.14
N GLU A 372 14.46 13.33 -4.68
CA GLU A 372 14.88 14.51 -3.95
C GLU A 372 13.85 14.93 -2.90
N ALA A 373 12.55 14.87 -3.24
CA ALA A 373 11.47 15.10 -2.28
C ALA A 373 11.52 14.08 -1.13
N THR A 374 11.66 12.79 -1.44
CA THR A 374 11.79 11.73 -0.43
C THR A 374 12.97 11.98 0.51
N ALA A 375 14.13 12.40 0.00
CA ALA A 375 15.30 12.72 0.82
C ALA A 375 15.01 13.86 1.82
N LEU A 376 14.33 14.92 1.36
CA LEU A 376 13.95 16.05 2.21
C LEU A 376 12.91 15.66 3.27
N TYR A 377 11.91 14.86 2.91
CA TYR A 377 10.93 14.36 3.90
C TYR A 377 11.59 13.49 4.97
N LEU A 378 12.55 12.65 4.58
CA LEU A 378 13.33 11.86 5.54
C LEU A 378 14.18 12.77 6.44
N GLN A 379 14.81 13.81 5.90
CA GLN A 379 15.55 14.81 6.70
C GLN A 379 14.64 15.46 7.74
N VAL A 380 13.44 15.90 7.35
CA VAL A 380 12.45 16.49 8.27
C VAL A 380 12.08 15.49 9.36
N LEU A 381 11.77 14.23 9.01
CA LEU A 381 11.36 13.22 9.98
C LEU A 381 12.49 12.73 10.88
N GLN A 382 13.75 12.84 10.46
CA GLN A 382 14.90 12.60 11.33
C GLN A 382 15.04 13.69 12.40
N ALA A 383 14.78 14.95 12.04
CA ALA A 383 14.84 16.07 12.97
C ALA A 383 13.58 16.18 13.85
N LYS A 384 12.41 15.94 13.27
CA LYS A 384 11.08 16.12 13.86
C LYS A 384 10.20 14.90 13.56
N PRO A 385 10.44 13.76 14.23
CA PRO A 385 9.75 12.51 13.92
C PRO A 385 8.24 12.56 14.24
N GLN A 386 7.79 13.58 14.98
CA GLN A 386 6.40 13.84 15.35
C GLN A 386 5.62 14.76 14.38
N MET A 387 6.25 15.25 13.30
CA MET A 387 5.54 16.00 12.24
C MET A 387 4.70 15.05 11.38
N ALA A 388 3.54 14.64 11.90
CA ALA A 388 2.67 13.62 11.33
C ALA A 388 2.30 13.87 9.85
N ALA A 389 2.06 15.12 9.44
CA ALA A 389 1.73 15.46 8.06
C ALA A 389 2.82 15.04 7.04
N VAL A 390 4.10 15.04 7.44
CA VAL A 390 5.22 14.68 6.55
C VAL A 390 5.18 13.21 6.15
N TYR A 391 4.62 12.33 6.99
CA TYR A 391 4.42 10.94 6.60
C TYR A 391 3.40 10.79 5.48
N GLN A 392 2.47 11.74 5.34
CA GLN A 392 1.55 11.77 4.20
C GLN A 392 2.31 12.07 2.91
N ASP A 393 3.11 13.15 2.91
CA ASP A 393 3.91 13.57 1.76
C ASP A 393 4.97 12.52 1.38
N LEU A 394 5.62 11.90 2.38
CA LEU A 394 6.54 10.77 2.17
C LEU A 394 5.83 9.58 1.52
N GLY A 395 4.63 9.22 1.98
CA GLY A 395 3.88 8.12 1.40
C GLY A 395 3.44 8.40 -0.04
N ASP A 396 3.02 9.62 -0.36
CA ASP A 396 2.68 10.02 -1.72
C ASP A 396 3.90 9.93 -2.65
N ALA A 397 5.07 10.41 -2.22
CA ALA A 397 6.30 10.34 -3.01
C ALA A 397 6.79 8.90 -3.21
N LEU A 398 6.66 8.03 -2.19
CA LEU A 398 6.99 6.61 -2.31
C LEU A 398 6.05 5.88 -3.27
N LEU A 399 4.75 6.20 -3.22
CA LEU A 399 3.76 5.63 -4.14
C LEU A 399 4.03 6.04 -5.60
N ALA A 400 4.41 7.30 -5.83
CA ALA A 400 4.80 7.80 -7.15
C ALA A 400 6.03 7.08 -7.72
N GLN A 401 6.86 6.51 -6.83
CA GLN A 401 8.03 5.67 -7.17
C GLN A 401 7.71 4.17 -7.18
N PHE A 402 6.43 3.78 -7.12
CA PHE A 402 5.95 2.39 -7.06
C PHE A 402 6.38 1.60 -5.81
N ASP A 403 6.86 2.26 -4.76
CA ASP A 403 7.12 1.64 -3.45
C ASP A 403 5.86 1.69 -2.57
N ALA A 404 4.83 0.96 -3.00
CA ALA A 404 3.54 0.95 -2.31
C ALA A 404 3.66 0.41 -0.87
N ALA A 405 4.54 -0.57 -0.63
CA ALA A 405 4.70 -1.17 0.69
C ALA A 405 5.15 -0.12 1.72
N ASN A 406 6.17 0.68 1.40
CA ASN A 406 6.60 1.75 2.30
C ASN A 406 5.67 2.95 2.27
N ALA A 407 4.98 3.24 1.16
CA ALA A 407 3.95 4.28 1.12
C ALA A 407 2.86 4.05 2.18
N TRP A 408 2.29 2.84 2.23
CA TRP A 408 1.28 2.49 3.23
C TRP A 408 1.84 2.49 4.66
N ARG A 409 3.10 2.08 4.87
CA ARG A 409 3.74 2.18 6.19
C ARG A 409 3.89 3.63 6.65
N SER A 410 4.25 4.54 5.75
CA SER A 410 4.30 5.98 6.06
C SER A 410 2.91 6.51 6.42
N TRP A 411 1.90 6.26 5.58
CA TRP A 411 0.55 6.71 5.88
C TRP A 411 -0.02 6.12 7.17
N ASP A 412 0.25 4.84 7.47
CA ASP A 412 -0.12 4.22 8.74
C ASP A 412 0.55 4.90 9.93
N ALA A 413 1.85 5.18 9.83
CA ALA A 413 2.60 5.88 10.88
C ALA A 413 2.00 7.26 11.17
N GLY A 414 1.76 8.05 10.12
CA GLY A 414 1.14 9.37 10.26
C GLY A 414 -0.28 9.34 10.81
N ARG A 415 -1.12 8.39 10.37
CA ARG A 415 -2.50 8.21 10.88
C ARG A 415 -2.53 7.73 12.32
N ALA A 416 -1.61 6.86 12.72
CA ALA A 416 -1.49 6.42 14.11
C ALA A 416 -1.11 7.59 15.02
N MET A 417 -0.25 8.49 14.52
CA MET A 417 0.24 9.64 15.25
C MET A 417 -0.80 10.76 15.38
N ALA A 418 -1.48 11.14 14.30
CA ALA A 418 -2.46 12.22 14.28
C ALA A 418 -3.65 11.89 13.36
N PRO A 419 -4.59 11.04 13.82
CA PRO A 419 -5.67 10.50 12.98
C PRO A 419 -6.67 11.56 12.48
N SER A 420 -6.74 12.73 13.13
CA SER A 420 -7.61 13.84 12.73
C SER A 420 -7.02 14.75 11.66
N LEU A 421 -5.74 14.60 11.31
CA LEU A 421 -5.11 15.42 10.27
C LEU A 421 -5.82 15.25 8.92
N ARG A 422 -6.19 16.37 8.30
CA ARG A 422 -6.97 16.39 7.06
C ARG A 422 -6.18 15.82 5.87
N GLN A 423 -4.85 15.86 5.94
CA GLN A 423 -3.91 15.37 4.94
C GLN A 423 -4.17 13.89 4.62
N PHE A 424 -4.53 13.08 5.62
CA PHE A 424 -4.81 11.65 5.43
C PHE A 424 -6.17 11.34 4.79
N ARG A 425 -7.04 12.35 4.54
CA ARG A 425 -8.33 12.11 3.87
C ARG A 425 -8.17 11.47 2.50
N LYS A 426 -7.15 11.89 1.73
CA LYS A 426 -6.89 11.32 0.39
C LYS A 426 -6.61 9.82 0.48
N VAL A 427 -5.76 9.41 1.42
CA VAL A 427 -5.42 8.01 1.65
C VAL A 427 -6.62 7.22 2.16
N ASN A 428 -7.43 7.79 3.06
CA ASN A 428 -8.65 7.14 3.54
C ASN A 428 -9.70 6.95 2.43
N THR A 429 -9.77 7.89 1.48
CA THR A 429 -10.59 7.73 0.26
C THR A 429 -10.02 6.63 -0.63
N LEU A 430 -8.70 6.63 -0.90
CA LEU A 430 -8.05 5.58 -1.68
C LEU A 430 -8.31 4.19 -1.09
N GLU A 431 -8.22 4.04 0.22
CA GLU A 431 -8.51 2.79 0.93
C GLU A 431 -9.95 2.32 0.68
N ARG A 432 -10.92 3.24 0.79
CA ARG A 432 -12.33 2.95 0.53
C ARG A 432 -12.60 2.58 -0.94
N ASP A 433 -11.98 3.30 -1.86
CA ASP A 433 -12.07 3.02 -3.29
C ASP A 433 -11.50 1.63 -3.58
N LEU A 434 -10.37 1.24 -2.98
CA LEU A 434 -9.79 -0.08 -3.17
C LEU A 434 -10.72 -1.19 -2.67
N LEU A 435 -11.39 -1.00 -1.52
CA LEU A 435 -12.39 -1.96 -1.02
C LEU A 435 -13.59 -2.09 -1.96
N SER A 436 -14.06 -0.97 -2.49
CA SER A 436 -15.23 -0.91 -3.38
C SER A 436 -14.94 -1.49 -4.76
N ASP A 437 -13.81 -1.08 -5.35
CA ASP A 437 -13.46 -1.40 -6.73
C ASP A 437 -12.82 -2.78 -6.86
N TYR A 438 -12.15 -3.26 -5.80
CA TYR A 438 -11.41 -4.52 -5.78
C TYR A 438 -11.70 -5.38 -4.54
N PRO A 439 -12.98 -5.65 -4.19
CA PRO A 439 -13.36 -6.36 -2.96
C PRO A 439 -12.74 -7.75 -2.87
N ALA A 440 -12.52 -8.38 -4.02
CA ALA A 440 -11.89 -9.68 -4.10
C ALA A 440 -10.50 -9.71 -3.43
N PHE A 441 -9.75 -8.60 -3.33
CA PHE A 441 -8.46 -8.59 -2.62
C PHE A 441 -8.60 -8.68 -1.09
N PHE A 442 -9.75 -8.39 -0.51
CA PHE A 442 -9.89 -8.21 0.93
C PHE A 442 -10.73 -9.30 1.61
N ALA A 443 -11.39 -10.16 0.84
CA ALA A 443 -12.42 -11.10 1.31
C ALA A 443 -13.51 -10.41 2.15
N ASP A 444 -14.52 -11.13 2.66
CA ASP A 444 -15.58 -10.59 3.51
C ASP A 444 -15.08 -10.22 4.93
N GLY A 445 -13.84 -9.73 5.05
CA GLY A 445 -13.33 -9.16 6.29
C GLY A 445 -14.23 -8.01 6.73
N ALA A 446 -14.77 -8.12 7.94
CA ALA A 446 -15.65 -7.11 8.52
C ALA A 446 -15.05 -5.70 8.30
N PRO A 447 -15.86 -4.69 7.96
CA PRO A 447 -15.36 -3.33 7.84
C PRO A 447 -14.65 -2.96 9.14
N VAL A 448 -13.36 -2.67 9.06
CA VAL A 448 -12.64 -2.03 10.16
C VAL A 448 -13.32 -0.70 10.35
N GLN A 449 -14.26 -0.63 11.29
CA GLN A 449 -14.82 0.65 11.69
C GLN A 449 -13.65 1.48 12.20
N PRO A 450 -13.39 2.67 11.65
CA PRO A 450 -12.47 3.58 12.30
C PRO A 450 -13.04 3.81 13.71
N LYS A 451 -12.34 3.33 14.74
CA LYS A 451 -12.64 3.72 16.11
C LYS A 451 -12.43 5.24 16.15
N VAL A 452 -13.55 5.95 16.05
CA VAL A 452 -13.69 7.41 16.18
C VAL A 452 -13.01 8.19 15.05
N GLN A 453 -13.75 8.43 13.96
CA GLN A 453 -13.67 9.72 13.26
C GLN A 453 -14.89 10.54 13.67
N PRO A 454 -14.74 11.70 14.34
CA PRO A 454 -15.87 12.59 14.51
C PRO A 454 -16.30 13.06 13.12
N SER A 455 -17.55 12.74 12.78
CA SER A 455 -18.24 13.29 11.63
C SER A 455 -18.24 14.81 11.77
N THR A 456 -17.49 15.50 10.91
CA THR A 456 -17.57 16.97 10.76
C THR A 456 -18.37 17.34 9.52
N SER A 457 -19.36 16.51 9.15
CA SER A 457 -20.49 17.00 8.36
C SER A 457 -21.19 18.08 9.19
N ARG A 458 -20.73 19.31 8.99
CA ARG A 458 -21.44 20.51 9.42
C ARG A 458 -22.83 20.41 8.76
N PRO A 459 -23.93 20.41 9.52
CA PRO A 459 -25.22 20.66 8.91
C PRO A 459 -25.14 22.02 8.21
N ALA A 460 -25.72 22.12 7.02
CA ALA A 460 -25.88 23.39 6.34
C ALA A 460 -26.71 24.32 7.22
N SER A 461 -26.04 25.09 8.08
CA SER A 461 -26.63 26.16 8.87
C SER A 461 -26.19 27.47 8.23
N SER A 462 -27.15 28.16 7.63
CA SER A 462 -27.03 29.52 7.16
C SER A 462 -26.96 30.46 8.38
N THR A 463 -25.79 30.65 8.96
CA THR A 463 -25.52 31.78 9.84
C THR A 463 -24.15 32.37 9.56
N LYS A 464 -24.16 33.65 9.17
CA LYS A 464 -22.97 34.50 9.03
C LYS A 464 -22.15 34.41 10.32
N THR A 465 -20.94 33.89 10.23
CA THR A 465 -19.91 34.07 11.27
C THR A 465 -18.66 34.57 10.58
N GLU A 466 -18.38 35.86 10.80
CA GLU A 466 -17.10 36.49 10.51
C GLU A 466 -16.02 35.90 11.43
N GLY A 467 -14.79 35.82 10.91
CA GLY A 467 -13.58 35.64 11.73
C GLY A 467 -13.14 34.20 11.98
N SER A 468 -12.74 33.47 10.93
CA SER A 468 -11.84 32.32 11.06
C SER A 468 -10.81 32.39 9.94
N THR A 469 -9.60 32.85 10.28
CA THR A 469 -8.43 32.84 9.40
C THR A 469 -7.93 31.41 9.30
N ASN A 470 -8.51 30.65 8.37
CA ASN A 470 -7.86 29.44 7.89
C ASN A 470 -6.59 29.89 7.18
N LEU A 471 -5.42 29.60 7.76
CA LEU A 471 -4.19 29.58 6.98
C LEU A 471 -4.35 28.51 5.87
N PRO A 472 -3.84 28.78 4.65
CA PRO A 472 -4.07 27.97 3.46
C PRO A 472 -3.64 26.51 3.59
#